data_AF-A0A952RAZ8-F1
#
_entry.id   AF-A0A952RAZ8-F1
#
_cell.length_a   1.000
_cell.length_b   1.000
_cell.length_c   1.000
_cell.angle_alpha   90.00
_cell.angle_beta   90.00
_cell.angle_gamma   90.00
#
_symmetry.space_group_name_H-M   'P 1'
#
loop_
_entity.id
_entity.type
_entity.pdbx_description
1 polymer ?
#
loop_
_entity_poly.entity_id
_entity_poly.type
_entity_poly.pdbx_seq_one_letter_code
_entity_poly.pdbx_strand_id
1 'polypeptide(L)'
;MSRTASRLAKLLVSGVLLAGAGALLTGGATSCAATPDRSRATFILLPDYIAYRDNVDPYLQRRCGTLDCHGQPGRAYRLYGFSGFRLYNEDAGLVSGQQPTTEAEITANFQATVALEPEEMSRLIARQGVDPEKLIFLRKPLRLERHKGGRSMEIDDPGYRCVTAWLRLRTVRAAQDETGEIETIPPEDREPFPLRARQECALAASIP
;
A
#
# COMPACT_ATOMS: atom_id res chain seq x y z
N MET A 1 -9.11 -51.80 -71.88
CA MET A 1 -10.34 -51.78 -71.03
C MET A 1 -9.97 -52.51 -69.73
N SER A 2 -10.05 -52.04 -68.48
CA SER A 2 -10.79 -50.98 -67.82
C SER A 2 -10.21 -50.81 -66.38
N ARG A 3 -10.07 -49.55 -65.90
CA ARG A 3 -10.00 -49.08 -64.49
C ARG A 3 -8.85 -49.59 -63.60
N THR A 4 -7.63 -49.07 -63.71
CA THR A 4 -7.11 -47.85 -63.01
C THR A 4 -7.52 -47.68 -61.53
N ALA A 5 -6.56 -48.00 -60.66
CA ALA A 5 -5.94 -47.07 -59.70
C ALA A 5 -6.87 -46.14 -58.91
N SER A 6 -7.23 -46.49 -57.67
CA SER A 6 -7.76 -45.46 -56.74
C SER A 6 -7.77 -45.79 -55.24
N ARG A 7 -7.34 -46.97 -54.75
CA ARG A 7 -7.66 -47.31 -53.33
C ARG A 7 -6.54 -47.78 -52.41
N LEU A 8 -5.30 -47.98 -52.88
CA LEU A 8 -4.23 -48.49 -51.99
C LEU A 8 -3.21 -47.46 -51.49
N ALA A 9 -3.22 -46.22 -51.98
CA ALA A 9 -2.22 -45.21 -51.59
C ALA A 9 -2.59 -44.37 -50.35
N LYS A 10 -3.73 -44.62 -49.68
CA LYS A 10 -4.20 -43.78 -48.55
C LYS A 10 -4.00 -44.38 -47.16
N LEU A 11 -3.39 -45.56 -47.02
CA LEU A 11 -3.29 -46.24 -45.72
C LEU A 11 -1.89 -46.27 -45.09
N LEU A 12 -0.87 -45.69 -45.72
CA LEU A 12 0.51 -45.70 -45.20
C LEU A 12 1.12 -44.32 -44.90
N VAL A 13 0.31 -43.25 -44.86
CA VAL A 13 0.77 -41.91 -44.46
C VAL A 13 0.25 -41.48 -43.08
N SER A 14 -0.72 -42.20 -42.50
CA SER A 14 -1.27 -41.84 -41.18
C SER A 14 -0.47 -42.38 -39.98
N GLY A 15 0.59 -43.17 -40.20
CA GLY A 15 1.28 -43.89 -39.12
C GLY A 15 2.50 -43.20 -38.51
N VAL A 16 3.01 -42.10 -39.08
CA VAL A 16 4.31 -41.52 -38.65
C VAL A 16 4.19 -40.09 -38.08
N LEU A 17 3.02 -39.45 -38.17
CA LEU A 17 2.80 -38.09 -37.64
C LEU A 17 2.18 -38.05 -36.23
N LEU A 18 2.07 -39.19 -35.54
CA LEU A 18 1.56 -39.25 -34.15
C LEU A 18 2.61 -39.64 -33.10
N ALA A 19 3.88 -39.71 -33.48
CA ALA A 19 4.99 -39.93 -32.52
C ALA A 19 5.81 -38.65 -32.24
N GLY A 20 5.53 -37.54 -32.92
CA GLY A 20 6.31 -36.29 -32.82
C GLY A 20 5.63 -35.12 -32.10
N ALA A 21 4.40 -35.29 -31.59
CA ALA A 21 3.62 -34.22 -30.96
C ALA A 21 3.28 -34.49 -29.48
N GLY A 22 3.88 -35.53 -28.87
CA GLY A 22 3.60 -35.93 -27.49
C GLY A 22 4.60 -35.44 -26.45
N ALA A 23 5.68 -34.76 -26.85
CA ALA A 23 6.81 -34.45 -25.94
C ALA A 23 6.99 -32.96 -25.61
N LEU A 24 6.08 -32.07 -26.04
CA LEU A 24 6.15 -30.63 -25.76
C LEU A 24 5.03 -30.10 -24.84
N LEU A 25 4.16 -30.97 -24.33
CA LEU A 25 3.06 -30.59 -23.42
C LEU A 25 3.34 -30.88 -21.94
N THR A 26 4.53 -31.37 -21.59
CA THR A 26 5.03 -31.42 -20.20
C THR A 26 5.87 -30.19 -19.84
N GLY A 27 5.72 -29.11 -20.61
CA GLY A 27 6.10 -27.77 -20.17
C GLY A 27 5.37 -27.51 -18.86
N GLY A 28 6.07 -27.76 -17.75
CA GLY A 28 5.55 -27.65 -16.42
C GLY A 28 4.83 -26.33 -16.32
N ALA A 29 3.60 -26.37 -15.79
CA ALA A 29 3.01 -25.18 -15.25
C ALA A 29 4.02 -24.63 -14.24
N THR A 30 4.87 -23.71 -14.68
CA THR A 30 5.63 -22.81 -13.83
C THR A 30 4.59 -21.86 -13.25
N SER A 31 3.74 -22.43 -12.41
CA SER A 31 2.91 -21.70 -11.48
C SER A 31 3.91 -20.87 -10.70
N CYS A 32 3.84 -19.55 -10.86
CA CYS A 32 4.59 -18.63 -10.02
C CYS A 32 4.16 -18.71 -8.54
N ALA A 33 3.15 -19.55 -8.23
CA ALA A 33 2.83 -19.94 -6.88
C ALA A 33 3.46 -21.30 -6.57
N ALA A 34 4.47 -21.29 -5.69
CA ALA A 34 4.83 -22.45 -4.89
C ALA A 34 3.58 -22.99 -4.16
N THR A 35 3.61 -24.26 -3.75
CA THR A 35 2.54 -24.85 -2.93
C THR A 35 2.25 -23.92 -1.76
N PRO A 36 1.00 -23.42 -1.59
CA PRO A 36 0.70 -22.47 -0.52
C PRO A 36 1.07 -23.07 0.83
N ASP A 37 2.00 -22.42 1.52
CA ASP A 37 2.32 -22.77 2.91
C ASP A 37 1.16 -22.29 3.78
N ARG A 38 0.29 -23.23 4.17
CA ARG A 38 -0.88 -22.96 4.99
C ARG A 38 -0.53 -22.54 6.41
N SER A 39 0.71 -22.71 6.84
CA SER A 39 1.21 -22.30 8.15
C SER A 39 1.88 -20.92 8.13
N ARG A 40 2.20 -20.40 6.94
CA ARG A 40 2.80 -19.07 6.80
C ARG A 40 1.74 -17.98 6.90
N ALA A 41 1.58 -17.43 8.09
CA ALA A 41 0.87 -16.16 8.29
C ALA A 41 1.83 -14.99 8.08
N THR A 42 1.39 -13.96 7.36
CA THR A 42 2.08 -12.66 7.35
C THR A 42 1.25 -11.72 8.20
N PHE A 43 1.75 -11.43 9.41
CA PHE A 43 1.13 -10.45 10.28
C PHE A 43 1.54 -9.05 9.82
N ILE A 44 0.55 -8.19 9.58
CA ILE A 44 0.79 -6.80 9.21
C ILE A 44 0.86 -5.97 10.48
N LEU A 45 2.03 -5.41 10.76
CA LEU A 45 2.21 -4.48 11.87
C LEU A 45 1.86 -3.09 11.37
N LEU A 46 0.98 -2.42 12.10
CA LEU A 46 0.43 -1.13 11.69
C LEU A 46 0.91 0.00 12.62
N PRO A 47 1.14 1.21 12.07
CA PRO A 47 1.27 2.41 12.88
C PRO A 47 -0.07 2.76 13.55
N ASP A 48 -0.02 3.69 14.50
CA ASP A 48 -1.19 4.04 15.31
C ASP A 48 -2.24 4.80 14.50
N TYR A 49 -3.47 4.27 14.46
CA TYR A 49 -4.57 4.89 13.72
C TYR A 49 -5.05 6.21 14.35
N ILE A 50 -5.10 6.30 15.68
CA ILE A 50 -5.62 7.49 16.38
C ILE A 50 -4.70 8.68 16.16
N ALA A 51 -3.39 8.48 16.31
CA ALA A 51 -2.37 9.47 16.02
C ALA A 51 -2.40 9.89 14.54
N TYR A 52 -2.63 8.95 13.62
CA TYR A 52 -2.82 9.27 12.20
C TYR A 52 -4.03 10.17 11.98
N ARG A 53 -5.21 9.74 12.43
CA ARG A 53 -6.50 10.40 12.26
C ARG A 53 -6.45 11.84 12.77
N ASP A 54 -5.92 12.03 13.97
CA ASP A 54 -5.97 13.32 14.66
C ASP A 54 -4.88 14.30 14.21
N ASN A 55 -3.80 13.84 13.58
CA ASN A 55 -2.61 14.67 13.35
C ASN A 55 -2.03 14.58 11.93
N VAL A 56 -1.85 13.37 11.42
CA VAL A 56 -1.15 13.16 10.13
C VAL A 56 -2.10 13.38 8.95
N ASP A 57 -3.32 12.87 9.04
CA ASP A 57 -4.29 12.93 7.94
C ASP A 57 -4.64 14.37 7.52
N PRO A 58 -4.90 15.34 8.44
CA PRO A 58 -5.12 16.73 8.06
C PRO A 58 -3.97 17.34 7.25
N TYR A 59 -2.73 17.02 7.60
CA TYR A 59 -1.54 17.46 6.86
C TYR A 59 -1.50 16.82 5.46
N LEU A 60 -1.65 15.49 5.37
CA LEU A 60 -1.58 14.77 4.11
C LEU A 60 -2.68 15.19 3.14
N GLN A 61 -3.92 15.34 3.61
CA GLN A 61 -5.02 15.81 2.79
C GLN A 61 -4.74 17.18 2.18
N ARG A 62 -4.29 18.13 3.01
CA ARG A 62 -4.04 19.51 2.54
C ARG A 62 -2.85 19.58 1.59
N ARG A 63 -1.76 18.88 1.90
CA ARG A 63 -0.50 19.01 1.16
C ARG A 63 -0.40 18.10 -0.06
N CYS A 64 -1.00 16.91 0.03
CA CYS A 64 -0.87 15.84 -0.96
C CYS A 64 -2.22 15.45 -1.58
N GLY A 65 -3.32 15.62 -0.86
CA GLY A 65 -4.66 15.17 -1.24
C GLY A 65 -5.46 16.11 -2.12
N THR A 66 -4.87 17.13 -2.74
CA THR A 66 -5.59 18.01 -3.69
C THR A 66 -5.87 17.30 -5.02
N LEU A 67 -6.84 17.83 -5.79
CA LEU A 67 -7.23 17.28 -7.10
C LEU A 67 -6.06 17.18 -8.11
N ASP A 68 -5.03 18.02 -7.98
CA ASP A 68 -3.85 17.97 -8.85
C ASP A 68 -2.88 16.83 -8.51
N CYS A 69 -2.93 16.35 -7.26
CA CYS A 69 -2.00 15.39 -6.68
C CYS A 69 -2.68 14.04 -6.41
N HIS A 70 -2.82 13.63 -5.14
CA HIS A 70 -3.37 12.34 -4.72
C HIS A 70 -4.88 12.36 -4.50
N GLY A 71 -5.51 13.53 -4.56
CA GLY A 71 -6.97 13.69 -4.53
C GLY A 71 -7.63 13.43 -5.86
N GLN A 72 -7.22 12.42 -6.63
CA GLN A 72 -7.84 12.11 -7.92
C GLN A 72 -7.93 10.60 -8.16
N PRO A 73 -8.91 10.12 -8.95
CA PRO A 73 -9.10 8.69 -9.18
C PRO A 73 -7.91 8.02 -9.91
N GLY A 74 -7.12 8.76 -10.69
CA GLY A 74 -6.02 8.20 -11.48
C GLY A 74 -4.73 7.88 -10.73
N ARG A 75 -4.69 7.97 -9.38
CA ARG A 75 -3.47 7.68 -8.59
C ARG A 75 -3.61 6.41 -7.76
N ALA A 76 -2.52 5.65 -7.69
CA ALA A 76 -2.42 4.45 -6.87
C ALA A 76 -2.50 4.79 -5.38
N TYR A 77 -1.72 5.79 -4.93
CA TYR A 77 -1.93 6.40 -3.61
C TYR A 77 -3.03 7.44 -3.73
N ARG A 78 -4.20 7.17 -3.14
CA ARG A 78 -5.35 8.08 -3.17
C ARG A 78 -5.63 8.61 -1.78
N LEU A 79 -5.85 9.93 -1.70
CA LEU A 79 -6.25 10.62 -0.50
C LEU A 79 -7.58 11.31 -0.75
N TYR A 80 -8.55 11.03 0.11
CA TYR A 80 -9.87 11.60 0.08
C TYR A 80 -10.00 12.74 1.07
N GLY A 81 -10.90 13.68 0.78
CA GLY A 81 -11.32 14.70 1.74
C GLY A 81 -11.67 16.04 1.14
N PHE A 82 -11.75 17.05 2.01
CA PHE A 82 -12.29 18.39 1.69
C PHE A 82 -11.75 18.98 0.38
N SER A 83 -10.43 19.06 0.20
CA SER A 83 -9.82 19.68 -0.99
C SER A 83 -9.58 18.72 -2.16
N GLY A 84 -9.99 17.45 -2.02
CA GLY A 84 -9.63 16.36 -2.92
C GLY A 84 -10.83 15.61 -3.45
N PHE A 85 -10.56 14.44 -4.04
CA PHE A 85 -11.59 13.49 -4.42
C PHE A 85 -12.35 13.02 -3.18
N ARG A 86 -13.68 12.92 -3.27
CA ARG A 86 -14.50 12.44 -2.15
C ARG A 86 -14.64 10.93 -2.21
N LEU A 87 -14.68 10.27 -1.06
CA LEU A 87 -15.04 8.86 -1.02
C LEU A 87 -16.48 8.71 -1.51
N TYR A 88 -16.74 7.69 -2.33
CA TYR A 88 -18.10 7.43 -2.82
C TYR A 88 -19.06 7.17 -1.64
N ASN A 89 -20.21 7.84 -1.67
CA ASN A 89 -21.34 7.56 -0.79
C ASN A 89 -22.62 7.47 -1.63
N GLU A 90 -23.56 6.63 -1.21
CA GLU A 90 -24.77 6.32 -1.97
C GLU A 90 -25.63 7.57 -2.25
N ASP A 91 -25.67 8.50 -1.29
CA ASP A 91 -26.44 9.74 -1.42
C ASP A 91 -25.75 10.81 -2.29
N ALA A 92 -24.53 10.55 -2.78
CA ALA A 92 -23.67 11.48 -3.53
C ALA A 92 -23.51 12.87 -2.87
N GLY A 93 -23.75 12.95 -1.55
CA GLY A 93 -23.82 14.21 -0.81
C GLY A 93 -22.46 14.85 -0.50
N LEU A 94 -21.35 14.16 -0.78
CA LEU A 94 -20.02 14.72 -0.54
C LEU A 94 -19.52 15.50 -1.75
N VAL A 95 -19.29 16.79 -1.54
CA VAL A 95 -18.76 17.72 -2.54
C VAL A 95 -17.44 18.30 -2.03
N SER A 96 -16.42 18.27 -2.88
CA SER A 96 -15.12 18.88 -2.57
C SER A 96 -15.28 20.37 -2.32
N GLY A 97 -14.65 20.88 -1.26
CA GLY A 97 -14.70 22.27 -0.83
C GLY A 97 -15.94 22.66 -0.01
N GLN A 98 -16.86 21.74 0.27
CA GLN A 98 -18.11 22.06 1.00
C GLN A 98 -18.18 21.38 2.36
N GLN A 99 -18.16 20.05 2.41
CA GLN A 99 -18.28 19.29 3.66
C GLN A 99 -16.90 18.96 4.24
N PRO A 100 -16.75 18.94 5.57
CA PRO A 100 -15.56 18.40 6.22
C PRO A 100 -15.22 16.99 5.74
N THR A 101 -13.96 16.60 5.89
CA THR A 101 -13.55 15.22 5.65
C THR A 101 -14.22 14.30 6.68
N THR A 102 -14.78 13.20 6.19
CA THR A 102 -15.52 12.24 7.01
C THR A 102 -14.60 11.20 7.64
N GLU A 103 -15.06 10.54 8.70
CA GLU A 103 -14.30 9.44 9.33
C GLU A 103 -14.01 8.29 8.34
N ALA A 104 -14.95 8.00 7.44
CA ALA A 104 -14.78 6.98 6.41
C ALA A 104 -13.66 7.35 5.41
N GLU A 105 -13.56 8.64 5.06
CA GLU A 105 -12.45 9.14 4.23
C GLU A 105 -11.11 9.04 4.96
N ILE A 106 -11.06 9.38 6.25
CA ILE A 106 -9.82 9.28 7.06
C ILE A 106 -9.39 7.81 7.19
N THR A 107 -10.33 6.90 7.43
CA THR A 107 -10.06 5.45 7.49
C THR A 107 -9.52 4.96 6.15
N ALA A 108 -10.14 5.35 5.03
CA ALA A 108 -9.69 4.97 3.70
C ALA A 108 -8.29 5.53 3.37
N ASN A 109 -7.97 6.75 3.82
CA ASN A 109 -6.65 7.35 3.66
C ASN A 109 -5.58 6.61 4.46
N PHE A 110 -5.89 6.23 5.71
CA PHE A 110 -5.00 5.41 6.53
C PHE A 110 -4.69 4.09 5.83
N GLN A 111 -5.74 3.38 5.38
CA GLN A 111 -5.61 2.11 4.65
C GLN A 111 -4.79 2.28 3.38
N ALA A 112 -5.07 3.32 2.58
CA ALA A 112 -4.32 3.61 1.37
C ALA A 112 -2.85 3.89 1.67
N THR A 113 -2.52 4.52 2.80
CA THR A 113 -1.14 4.83 3.21
C THR A 113 -0.39 3.58 3.65
N VAL A 114 -0.97 2.78 4.56
CA VAL A 114 -0.30 1.58 5.10
C VAL A 114 -0.23 0.43 4.10
N ALA A 115 -1.12 0.40 3.09
CA ALA A 115 -1.14 -0.61 2.05
C ALA A 115 -0.22 -0.32 0.85
N LEU A 116 0.51 0.80 0.82
CA LEU A 116 1.44 1.09 -0.27
C LEU A 116 2.60 0.09 -0.34
N GLU A 117 3.17 -0.22 0.81
CA GLU A 117 4.28 -1.16 0.97
C GLU A 117 4.07 -1.93 2.31
N PRO A 118 3.06 -2.81 2.41
CA PRO A 118 2.64 -3.37 3.70
C PRO A 118 3.74 -4.17 4.41
N GLU A 119 4.61 -4.87 3.66
CA GLU A 119 5.75 -5.58 4.20
C GLU A 119 6.83 -4.63 4.75
N GLU A 120 7.16 -3.56 4.01
CA GLU A 120 8.16 -2.58 4.47
C GLU A 120 7.62 -1.70 5.61
N MET A 121 6.33 -1.37 5.59
CA MET A 121 5.63 -0.75 6.72
C MET A 121 5.77 -1.63 7.96
N SER A 122 5.46 -2.92 7.85
CA SER A 122 5.56 -3.85 8.98
C SER A 122 6.99 -3.93 9.52
N ARG A 123 8.01 -3.99 8.65
CA ARG A 123 9.43 -3.95 9.06
C ARG A 123 9.83 -2.64 9.70
N LEU A 124 9.25 -1.51 9.29
CA LEU A 124 9.49 -0.21 9.90
C LEU A 124 8.91 -0.17 11.33
N ILE A 125 7.67 -0.61 11.50
CA ILE A 125 6.99 -0.66 12.79
C ILE A 125 7.69 -1.63 13.76
N ALA A 126 8.09 -2.81 13.29
CA ALA A 126 8.90 -3.76 14.07
C ALA A 126 10.21 -3.14 14.60
N ARG A 127 10.81 -2.24 13.82
CA ARG A 127 12.04 -1.52 14.17
C ARG A 127 11.79 -0.15 14.81
N GLN A 128 10.58 0.10 15.30
CA GLN A 128 10.20 1.34 15.99
C GLN A 128 10.48 2.62 15.17
N GLY A 129 10.21 2.58 13.86
CA GLY A 129 10.31 3.76 13.00
C GLY A 129 11.75 4.15 12.60
N VAL A 130 12.72 3.24 12.72
CA VAL A 130 14.11 3.46 12.27
C VAL A 130 14.21 3.43 10.73
N ASP A 131 14.84 4.46 10.16
CA ASP A 131 14.97 4.73 8.72
C ASP A 131 13.62 4.84 7.98
N PRO A 132 12.72 5.76 8.36
CA PRO A 132 11.39 5.84 7.78
C PRO A 132 11.42 6.21 6.27
N GLU A 133 12.50 6.81 5.78
CA GLU A 133 12.74 7.13 4.37
C GLU A 133 12.90 5.88 3.49
N LYS A 134 12.93 4.67 4.06
CA LYS A 134 12.83 3.43 3.28
C LYS A 134 11.45 3.24 2.65
N LEU A 135 10.41 3.90 3.17
CA LEU A 135 9.09 3.85 2.55
C LEU A 135 9.02 4.79 1.34
N ILE A 136 8.46 4.31 0.24
CA ILE A 136 8.08 5.09 -0.94
C ILE A 136 7.21 6.30 -0.57
N PHE A 137 6.41 6.13 0.47
CA PHE A 137 5.59 7.17 1.10
C PHE A 137 6.42 8.39 1.52
N LEU A 138 7.67 8.21 1.95
CA LEU A 138 8.60 9.30 2.28
C LEU A 138 9.64 9.57 1.18
N ARG A 139 10.14 8.53 0.47
CA ARG A 139 11.12 8.72 -0.63
C ARG A 139 10.64 9.70 -1.69
N LYS A 140 9.37 9.59 -2.11
CA LYS A 140 8.80 10.42 -3.16
C LYS A 140 8.68 11.89 -2.76
N PRO A 141 7.97 12.27 -1.67
CA PRO A 141 7.83 13.68 -1.29
C PRO A 141 9.18 14.34 -0.93
N LEU A 142 10.13 13.59 -0.37
CA LEU A 142 11.51 14.04 -0.10
C LEU A 142 12.37 14.15 -1.38
N ARG A 143 11.88 13.65 -2.52
CA ARG A 143 12.59 13.59 -3.81
C ARG A 143 13.87 12.73 -3.76
N LEU A 144 13.90 11.73 -2.89
CA LEU A 144 14.90 10.64 -2.93
C LEU A 144 14.57 9.66 -4.08
N GLU A 145 13.32 9.64 -4.52
CA GLU A 145 12.84 8.98 -5.73
C GLU A 145 12.07 9.99 -6.60
N ARG A 146 11.99 9.76 -7.92
CA ARG A 146 11.23 10.64 -8.82
C ARG A 146 9.77 10.74 -8.37
N HIS A 147 9.31 11.98 -8.19
CA HIS A 147 7.95 12.33 -7.83
C HIS A 147 7.39 13.36 -8.80
N LYS A 148 6.18 13.12 -9.33
CA LYS A 148 5.55 14.02 -10.32
C LYS A 148 5.29 15.41 -9.73
N GLY A 149 4.91 15.50 -8.46
CA GLY A 149 4.68 16.76 -7.74
C GLY A 149 5.97 17.49 -7.34
N GLY A 150 7.15 17.01 -7.73
CA GLY A 150 8.43 17.55 -7.26
C GLY A 150 8.68 17.23 -5.78
N ARG A 151 9.49 18.06 -5.14
CA ARG A 151 9.72 17.99 -3.68
C ARG A 151 8.55 18.65 -2.97
N SER A 152 7.86 17.91 -2.11
CA SER A 152 6.72 18.40 -1.31
C SER A 152 6.96 18.32 0.20
N MET A 153 8.12 17.81 0.59
CA MET A 153 8.61 17.69 1.96
C MET A 153 10.14 17.80 1.95
N GLU A 154 10.73 18.39 2.98
CA GLU A 154 12.17 18.40 3.23
C GLU A 154 12.50 17.65 4.53
N ILE A 155 13.71 17.11 4.62
CA ILE A 155 14.19 16.49 5.87
C ILE A 155 14.14 17.54 6.98
N ASP A 156 13.61 17.15 8.13
CA ASP A 156 13.42 17.98 9.32
C ASP A 156 12.47 19.18 9.17
N ASP A 157 11.71 19.30 8.07
CA ASP A 157 10.60 20.23 8.00
C ASP A 157 9.42 19.79 8.92
N PRO A 158 8.45 20.66 9.21
CA PRO A 158 7.32 20.31 10.08
C PRO A 158 6.53 19.09 9.61
N GLY A 159 6.35 18.91 8.30
CA GLY A 159 5.62 17.78 7.71
C GLY A 159 6.37 16.46 7.88
N TYR A 160 7.67 16.46 7.64
CA TYR A 160 8.56 15.34 7.89
C TYR A 160 8.57 14.96 9.38
N ARG A 161 8.70 15.95 10.28
CA ARG A 161 8.65 15.70 11.73
C ARG A 161 7.32 15.13 12.18
N CYS A 162 6.22 15.65 11.64
CA CYS A 162 4.87 15.12 11.89
C CYS A 162 4.76 13.63 11.51
N VAL A 163 5.08 13.31 10.26
CA VAL A 163 4.94 11.94 9.73
C VAL A 163 5.91 10.98 10.41
N THR A 164 7.17 11.36 10.58
CA THR A 164 8.17 10.47 11.20
C THR A 164 7.93 10.27 12.69
N ALA A 165 7.39 11.26 13.41
CA ALA A 165 6.96 11.06 14.80
C ALA A 165 5.83 10.02 14.89
N TRP A 166 4.89 10.03 13.94
CA TRP A 166 3.81 9.04 13.89
C TRP A 166 4.35 7.64 13.59
N LEU A 167 5.25 7.50 12.61
CA LEU A 167 5.89 6.22 12.28
C LEU A 167 6.80 5.68 13.39
N ARG A 168 7.27 6.54 14.30
CA ARG A 168 8.07 6.18 15.48
C ARG A 168 7.23 5.92 16.72
N LEU A 169 5.93 6.19 16.68
CA LEU A 169 5.05 5.90 17.81
C LEU A 169 5.00 4.39 18.03
N ARG A 170 5.29 3.95 19.25
CA ARG A 170 5.40 2.53 19.56
C ARG A 170 4.02 1.87 19.58
N THR A 171 3.77 1.00 18.61
CA THR A 171 2.55 0.17 18.54
C THR A 171 2.82 -1.31 18.79
N VAL A 172 4.09 -1.70 18.95
CA VAL A 172 4.50 -3.08 19.18
C VAL A 172 5.55 -3.16 20.29
N ARG A 173 5.60 -4.31 20.98
CA ARG A 173 6.59 -4.64 22.00
C ARG A 173 6.94 -6.12 21.93
N ALA A 174 8.04 -6.52 22.58
CA ALA A 174 8.26 -7.93 22.84
C ALA A 174 7.21 -8.43 23.83
N ALA A 175 6.61 -9.58 23.54
CA ALA A 175 5.72 -10.29 24.43
C ALA A 175 6.45 -10.61 25.74
N GLN A 176 5.70 -10.62 26.84
CA GLN A 176 6.24 -10.90 28.17
C GLN A 176 6.45 -12.39 28.45
N ASP A 177 6.22 -13.24 27.45
CA ASP A 177 6.42 -14.67 27.55
C ASP A 177 7.87 -15.08 27.18
N GLU A 178 8.14 -16.38 27.29
CA GLU A 178 9.46 -16.95 27.00
C GLU A 178 9.85 -16.86 25.52
N THR A 179 8.90 -16.59 24.63
CA THR A 179 9.14 -16.52 23.18
C THR A 179 9.77 -15.19 22.77
N GLY A 180 9.43 -14.11 23.50
CA GLY A 180 9.83 -12.75 23.14
C GLY A 180 9.30 -12.32 21.77
N GLU A 181 8.24 -12.96 21.26
CA GLU A 181 7.63 -12.62 19.98
C GLU A 181 7.09 -11.19 19.98
N ILE A 182 6.99 -10.58 18.81
CA ILE A 182 6.45 -9.22 18.70
C ILE A 182 4.94 -9.27 18.85
N GLU A 183 4.40 -8.58 19.85
CA GLU A 183 2.96 -8.36 20.02
C GLU A 183 2.57 -6.90 19.75
N THR A 184 1.31 -6.69 19.37
CA THR A 184 0.74 -5.35 19.22
C THR A 184 0.30 -4.82 20.58
N ILE A 185 0.69 -3.58 20.89
CA ILE A 185 0.25 -2.88 22.10
C ILE A 185 -1.23 -2.47 21.93
N PRO A 186 -2.13 -2.82 22.86
CA PRO A 186 -3.51 -2.34 22.86
C PRO A 186 -3.59 -0.81 22.79
N PRO A 187 -4.52 -0.19 22.03
CA PRO A 187 -4.60 1.27 21.90
C PRO A 187 -4.62 2.04 23.22
N GLU A 188 -5.27 1.51 24.25
CA GLU A 188 -5.37 2.06 25.61
C GLU A 188 -4.04 2.07 26.37
N ASP A 189 -3.10 1.20 26.00
CA ASP A 189 -1.78 1.07 26.61
C ASP A 189 -0.68 1.82 25.84
N ARG A 190 -1.02 2.42 24.68
CA ARG A 190 -0.04 3.13 23.84
C ARG A 190 0.34 4.46 24.47
N GLU A 191 1.60 4.83 24.28
CA GLU A 191 2.07 6.16 24.63
C GLU A 191 1.29 7.21 23.83
N PRO A 192 0.92 8.35 24.45
CA PRO A 192 0.22 9.41 23.74
C PRO A 192 1.12 10.04 22.67
N PHE A 193 0.52 10.50 21.57
CA PHE A 193 1.27 11.17 20.52
C PHE A 193 1.95 12.45 21.06
N PRO A 194 3.28 12.60 20.89
CA PRO A 194 4.03 13.68 21.57
C PRO A 194 3.48 15.07 21.27
N LEU A 195 3.36 15.92 22.30
CA LEU A 195 2.81 17.28 22.13
C LEU A 195 3.57 18.09 21.08
N ARG A 196 4.90 18.01 21.07
CA ARG A 196 5.72 18.68 20.06
C ARG A 196 5.40 18.18 18.65
N ALA A 197 5.20 16.87 18.47
CA ALA A 197 4.84 16.31 17.17
C ALA A 197 3.47 16.81 16.69
N ARG A 198 2.49 16.94 17.60
CA ARG A 198 1.18 17.55 17.30
C ARG A 198 1.31 18.98 16.78
N GLN A 199 2.18 19.77 17.39
CA GLN A 199 2.45 21.14 16.95
C GLN A 199 3.11 21.18 15.58
N GLU A 200 4.06 20.28 15.30
CA GLU A 200 4.69 20.15 13.97
C GLU A 200 3.66 19.75 12.90
N CYS A 201 2.73 18.83 13.22
CA CYS A 201 1.62 18.47 12.33
C CYS A 201 0.68 19.66 12.04
N ALA A 202 0.28 20.40 13.08
CA ALA A 202 -0.57 21.58 12.93
C ALA A 202 0.12 22.68 12.11
N LEU A 203 1.42 22.89 12.35
CA LEU A 203 2.22 23.83 11.57
C LEU A 203 2.29 23.41 10.11
N ALA A 204 2.63 22.15 9.84
CA ALA A 204 2.69 21.59 8.49
C ALA A 204 1.35 21.73 7.76
N ALA A 205 0.24 21.48 8.46
CA ALA A 205 -1.11 21.63 7.92
C ALA A 205 -1.58 23.09 7.78
N SER A 206 -0.83 24.08 8.26
CA SER A 206 -1.16 25.51 8.11
C SER A 206 -0.43 26.18 6.94
N ILE A 207 0.65 25.58 6.47
CA ILE A 207 1.44 26.07 5.33
C ILE A 207 0.59 25.93 4.04
N PRO A 208 0.48 26.99 3.22
CA PRO A 208 -0.25 26.96 1.95
C PRO A 208 0.27 25.93 0.94
#